data_AF-A0A2A4HZJ8-F1
#
_entry.id   AF-A0A2A4HZJ8-F1
#
_cell.length_a   1.000
_cell.length_b   1.000
_cell.length_c   1.000
_cell.angle_alpha   90.00
_cell.angle_beta   90.00
_cell.angle_gamma   90.00
#
_symmetry.space_group_name_H-M   'P 1'
#
loop_
_entity.id
_entity.type
_entity.pdbx_description
1 polymer ?
#
loop_
_entity_poly.entity_id
_entity_poly.type
_entity_poly.pdbx_seq_one_letter_code
_entity_poly.pdbx_strand_id
1 'polypeptide(L)'
;MTAIDRLSPLAPAAALDSARGTTAVDAASRAIGDIGQRVLAWVGAVGGQAPGAAAWAARAGNDAAGFVPDAGVLARRGDVYGLNAIAGELSARFGGTPTQEGDLLRALEGVARGAMVQAAGLSGASGERQIAGLSAALDAAQGAPAGEGMDGVIARIDAAAATLGRQNGF
;
A
#
# COMPACT_ATOMS: atom_id res chain seq x y z
N MET A 1 6.78 3.74 -41.88
CA MET A 1 6.94 2.96 -40.64
C MET A 1 7.42 3.91 -39.56
N THR A 2 6.50 4.46 -38.76
CA THR A 2 6.82 5.34 -37.62
C THR A 2 6.98 4.46 -36.38
N ALA A 3 8.21 4.39 -35.88
CA ALA A 3 8.53 3.73 -34.63
C ALA A 3 7.81 4.47 -33.49
N ILE A 4 6.97 3.74 -32.75
CA ILE A 4 6.43 4.22 -31.48
C ILE A 4 7.61 4.17 -30.50
N ASP A 5 8.08 5.35 -30.12
CA ASP A 5 9.07 5.55 -29.06
C ASP A 5 8.42 5.17 -27.72
N ARG A 6 8.39 3.86 -27.44
CA ARG A 6 7.89 3.31 -26.18
C ARG A 6 9.07 3.21 -25.23
N LEU A 7 8.82 3.66 -24.00
CA LEU A 7 9.64 3.49 -22.79
C LEU A 7 10.60 4.67 -22.53
N SER A 8 10.02 5.83 -22.21
CA SER A 8 10.66 6.64 -21.17
C SER A 8 10.76 5.78 -19.91
N PRO A 9 11.96 5.63 -19.31
CA PRO A 9 12.06 5.04 -17.99
C PRO A 9 11.22 5.90 -17.04
N LEU A 10 10.30 5.27 -16.31
CA LEU A 10 9.62 5.94 -15.20
C LEU A 10 10.72 6.53 -14.31
N ALA A 11 10.69 7.85 -14.11
CA ALA A 11 11.61 8.48 -13.17
C ALA A 11 11.47 7.77 -11.81
N PRO A 12 12.59 7.47 -11.12
CA PRO A 12 12.52 6.81 -9.83
C PRO A 12 11.70 7.67 -8.86
N ALA A 13 10.65 7.08 -8.29
CA ALA A 13 9.80 7.78 -7.34
C ALA A 13 10.59 8.07 -6.05
N ALA A 14 10.48 9.29 -5.52
CA ALA A 14 11.26 9.74 -4.37
C ALA A 14 10.93 8.92 -3.12
N ALA A 15 11.93 8.61 -2.30
CA ALA A 15 11.72 7.85 -1.05
C ALA A 15 10.81 8.61 -0.07
N LEU A 16 10.00 7.87 0.70
CA LEU A 16 9.31 8.45 1.86
C LEU A 16 10.32 8.84 2.93
N ASP A 17 10.10 9.99 3.56
CA ASP A 17 10.85 10.37 4.76
C ASP A 17 10.41 9.50 5.94
N SER A 18 11.35 8.76 6.53
CA SER A 18 11.12 7.86 7.65
C SER A 18 10.84 8.60 8.97
N ALA A 19 11.08 9.93 9.05
CA ALA A 19 10.85 10.72 10.26
C ALA A 19 9.38 10.67 10.71
N ARG A 20 9.11 10.33 12.00
CA ARG A 20 7.76 10.18 12.60
C ARG A 20 6.89 11.43 12.45
N GLY A 21 6.31 11.62 11.28
CA GLY A 21 5.32 12.65 11.04
C GLY A 21 4.05 12.41 11.84
N THR A 22 3.54 13.47 12.46
CA THR A 22 2.28 13.49 13.24
C THR A 22 1.06 13.80 12.39
N THR A 23 1.24 14.05 11.11
CA THR A 23 0.18 14.46 10.20
C THR A 23 -0.59 13.26 9.66
N ALA A 24 -1.80 13.52 9.15
CA ALA A 24 -2.61 12.53 8.46
C ALA A 24 -1.92 12.00 7.18
N VAL A 25 -1.16 12.84 6.47
CA VAL A 25 -0.46 12.40 5.25
C VAL A 25 0.67 11.43 5.55
N ASP A 26 1.44 11.68 6.62
CA ASP A 26 2.54 10.78 7.01
C ASP A 26 2.01 9.45 7.54
N ALA A 27 0.90 9.49 8.29
CA ALA A 27 0.24 8.31 8.80
C ALA A 27 -0.35 7.44 7.68
N ALA A 28 -1.07 8.04 6.73
CA ALA A 28 -1.61 7.33 5.57
C ALA A 28 -0.49 6.76 4.68
N SER A 29 0.57 7.53 4.43
CA SER A 29 1.72 7.10 3.63
C SER A 29 2.42 5.89 4.25
N ARG A 30 2.59 5.88 5.58
CA ARG A 30 3.12 4.72 6.31
C ARG A 30 2.21 3.50 6.21
N ALA A 31 0.91 3.66 6.44
CA ALA A 31 -0.04 2.56 6.36
C ALA A 31 -0.01 1.90 4.97
N ILE A 32 0.07 2.69 3.90
CA ILE A 32 0.20 2.20 2.52
C ILE A 32 1.56 1.52 2.30
N GLY A 33 2.64 2.12 2.80
CA GLY A 33 3.98 1.53 2.79
C GLY A 33 3.99 0.13 3.41
N ASP A 34 3.44 0.02 4.62
CA ASP A 34 3.35 -1.23 5.38
C ASP A 34 2.47 -2.26 4.66
N ILE A 35 1.30 -1.87 4.14
CA ILE A 35 0.46 -2.79 3.35
C ILE A 35 1.21 -3.31 2.14
N GLY A 36 1.88 -2.43 1.37
CA GLY A 36 2.66 -2.85 0.20
C GLY A 36 3.74 -3.87 0.55
N GLN A 37 4.44 -3.68 1.68
CA GLN A 37 5.42 -4.67 2.17
C GLN A 37 4.77 -6.00 2.52
N ARG A 38 3.66 -5.98 3.26
CA ARG A 38 2.94 -7.20 3.68
C ARG A 38 2.41 -7.97 2.47
N VAL A 39 1.92 -7.28 1.44
CA VAL A 39 1.50 -7.89 0.16
C VAL A 39 2.68 -8.56 -0.54
N LEU A 40 3.80 -7.85 -0.71
CA LEU A 40 4.98 -8.39 -1.41
C LEU A 40 5.60 -9.57 -0.64
N ALA A 41 5.58 -9.55 0.69
CA ALA A 41 5.97 -10.67 1.53
C ALA A 41 5.08 -11.91 1.28
N TRP A 42 3.75 -11.72 1.20
CA TRP A 42 2.82 -12.79 0.85
C TRP A 42 3.05 -13.34 -0.55
N VAL A 43 3.31 -12.49 -1.56
CA VAL A 43 3.65 -12.94 -2.92
C VAL A 43 4.89 -13.81 -2.92
N GLY A 44 5.93 -13.44 -2.17
CA GLY A 44 7.12 -14.27 -1.98
C GLY A 44 6.82 -15.59 -1.28
N ALA A 45 6.03 -15.56 -0.20
CA ALA A 45 5.70 -16.74 0.60
C ALA A 45 4.86 -17.80 -0.14
N VAL A 46 4.00 -17.39 -1.08
CA VAL A 46 3.17 -18.32 -1.88
C VAL A 46 3.88 -18.83 -3.14
N GLY A 47 5.19 -18.60 -3.27
CA GLY A 47 6.01 -19.10 -4.37
C GLY A 47 6.14 -18.16 -5.58
N GLY A 48 5.69 -16.91 -5.46
CA GLY A 48 5.94 -15.86 -6.45
C GLY A 48 7.36 -15.31 -6.35
N GLN A 49 7.86 -14.73 -7.45
CA GLN A 49 9.05 -13.89 -7.39
C GLN A 49 8.64 -12.47 -7.00
N ALA A 50 9.23 -11.94 -5.93
CA ALA A 50 8.96 -10.59 -5.43
C ALA A 50 10.21 -9.67 -5.53
N PRO A 51 10.83 -9.50 -6.72
CA PRO A 51 11.93 -8.55 -6.89
C PRO A 51 11.53 -7.11 -6.53
N GLY A 52 10.23 -6.82 -6.54
CA GLY A 52 9.66 -5.56 -6.09
C GLY A 52 9.81 -5.30 -4.59
N ALA A 53 10.04 -6.31 -3.73
CA ALA A 53 10.16 -6.09 -2.29
C ALA A 53 11.30 -5.13 -1.93
N ALA A 54 12.49 -5.31 -2.52
CA ALA A 54 13.63 -4.41 -2.30
C ALA A 54 13.38 -3.01 -2.87
N ALA A 55 12.78 -2.92 -4.06
CA ALA A 55 12.42 -1.65 -4.67
C ALA A 55 11.36 -0.89 -3.84
N TRP A 56 10.40 -1.63 -3.27
CA TRP A 56 9.37 -1.07 -2.40
C TRP A 56 9.95 -0.60 -1.08
N ALA A 57 10.85 -1.36 -0.45
CA ALA A 57 11.55 -0.93 0.76
C ALA A 57 12.31 0.38 0.56
N ALA A 58 13.02 0.52 -0.57
CA ALA A 58 13.70 1.75 -0.92
C ALA A 58 12.73 2.94 -1.12
N ARG A 59 11.54 2.70 -1.68
CA ARG A 59 10.53 3.74 -1.93
C ARG A 59 9.72 4.13 -0.70
N ALA A 60 9.27 3.16 0.07
CA ALA A 60 8.38 3.34 1.21
C ALA A 60 9.14 3.69 2.50
N GLY A 61 10.47 3.60 2.51
CA GLY A 61 11.30 3.99 3.66
C GLY A 61 11.07 3.13 4.91
N ASN A 62 10.41 1.98 4.75
CA ASN A 62 10.02 1.06 5.81
C ASN A 62 10.44 -0.37 5.43
N ASP A 63 11.15 -1.02 6.35
CA ASP A 63 11.14 -2.48 6.46
C ASP A 63 9.90 -2.85 7.27
N ALA A 64 9.07 -3.80 6.81
CA ALA A 64 7.97 -4.34 7.61
C ALA A 64 8.53 -5.21 8.74
N ALA A 65 9.30 -4.61 9.65
CA ALA A 65 10.01 -5.29 10.70
C ALA A 65 9.02 -6.12 11.54
N GLY A 66 9.11 -7.44 11.42
CA GLY A 66 8.33 -8.40 12.19
C GLY A 66 7.07 -8.96 11.52
N PHE A 67 6.67 -8.52 10.33
CA PHE A 67 5.58 -9.19 9.61
C PHE A 67 6.07 -10.48 8.93
N VAL A 68 5.45 -11.60 9.27
CA VAL A 68 5.72 -12.91 8.66
C VAL A 68 4.42 -13.49 8.11
N PRO A 69 4.32 -13.78 6.80
CA PRO A 69 3.18 -14.49 6.24
C PRO A 69 2.91 -15.81 6.97
N ASP A 70 1.70 -15.99 7.50
CA ASP A 70 1.26 -17.22 8.19
C ASP A 70 0.11 -17.89 7.41
N ALA A 71 0.42 -19.03 6.78
CA ALA A 71 -0.56 -19.84 6.05
C ALA A 71 -1.74 -20.30 6.92
N GLY A 72 -1.55 -20.44 8.24
CA GLY A 72 -2.61 -20.74 9.20
C GLY A 72 -3.61 -19.59 9.36
N VAL A 73 -3.16 -18.33 9.29
CA VAL A 73 -4.06 -17.15 9.27
C VAL A 73 -4.87 -17.13 7.98
N LEU A 74 -4.23 -17.39 6.83
CA LEU A 74 -4.92 -17.50 5.55
C LEU A 74 -5.98 -18.61 5.55
N ALA A 75 -5.64 -19.80 6.06
CA ALA A 75 -6.56 -20.94 6.15
C ALA A 75 -7.79 -20.64 7.03
N ARG A 76 -7.62 -19.83 8.07
CA ARG A 76 -8.71 -19.37 8.96
C ARG A 76 -9.47 -18.15 8.43
N ARG A 77 -9.09 -17.62 7.25
CA ARG A 77 -9.59 -16.33 6.71
C ARG A 77 -9.45 -15.19 7.72
N GLY A 78 -8.36 -15.22 8.49
CA GLY A 78 -8.05 -14.18 9.46
C GLY A 78 -7.52 -12.91 8.80
N ASP A 79 -7.02 -12.00 9.61
CA ASP A 79 -6.43 -10.74 9.15
C ASP A 79 -5.05 -10.96 8.50
N VAL A 80 -5.06 -11.40 7.24
CA VAL A 80 -3.88 -11.82 6.46
C VAL A 80 -2.82 -10.74 6.38
N TYR A 81 -3.21 -9.47 6.38
CA TYR A 81 -2.32 -8.33 6.28
C TYR A 81 -2.25 -7.50 7.57
N GLY A 82 -2.83 -7.96 8.69
CA GLY A 82 -2.85 -7.23 9.96
C GLY A 82 -3.48 -5.83 9.87
N LEU A 83 -4.52 -5.65 9.05
CA LEU A 83 -5.23 -4.39 8.82
C LEU A 83 -5.94 -3.87 10.08
N ASN A 84 -6.44 -4.76 10.95
CA ASN A 84 -7.08 -4.37 12.21
C ASN A 84 -6.10 -3.69 13.16
N ALA A 85 -4.85 -4.18 13.21
CA ALA A 85 -3.81 -3.55 14.02
C ALA A 85 -3.47 -2.15 13.49
N ILE A 86 -3.37 -1.99 12.16
CA ILE A 86 -3.13 -0.69 11.52
C ILE A 86 -4.30 0.27 11.81
N ALA A 87 -5.54 -0.19 11.62
CA ALA A 87 -6.72 0.62 11.84
C ALA A 87 -6.86 1.05 13.30
N GLY A 88 -6.64 0.13 14.25
CA GLY A 88 -6.66 0.42 15.68
C GLY A 88 -5.58 1.40 16.12
N GLU A 89 -4.36 1.30 15.60
CA GLU A 89 -3.29 2.27 15.87
C GLU A 89 -3.65 3.66 15.37
N LEU A 90 -4.14 3.77 14.13
CA LEU A 90 -4.55 5.04 13.53
C LEU A 90 -5.75 5.65 14.26
N SER A 91 -6.74 4.82 14.59
CA SER A 91 -7.93 5.21 15.37
C SER A 91 -7.52 5.75 16.74
N ALA A 92 -6.66 5.05 17.48
CA ALA A 92 -6.15 5.49 18.78
C ALA A 92 -5.34 6.80 18.68
N ARG A 93 -4.57 6.96 17.60
CA ARG A 93 -3.70 8.13 17.40
C ARG A 93 -4.47 9.40 17.03
N PHE A 94 -5.52 9.28 16.20
CA PHE A 94 -6.27 10.43 15.69
C PHE A 94 -7.65 10.60 16.34
N GLY A 95 -8.00 9.79 17.32
CA GLY A 95 -9.28 9.86 18.04
C GLY A 95 -10.47 9.42 17.18
N GLY A 96 -10.30 8.32 16.42
CA GLY A 96 -11.31 7.78 15.53
C GLY A 96 -12.55 7.28 16.27
N THR A 97 -13.72 7.52 15.68
CA THR A 97 -14.97 6.88 16.09
C THR A 97 -15.09 5.46 15.53
N PRO A 98 -15.95 4.58 16.08
CA PRO A 98 -16.16 3.25 15.53
C PRO A 98 -16.58 3.23 14.06
N THR A 99 -17.35 4.23 13.62
CA THR A 99 -17.73 4.38 12.20
C THR A 99 -16.51 4.69 11.34
N GLN A 100 -15.68 5.65 11.74
CA GLN A 100 -14.45 6.01 11.03
C GLN A 100 -13.44 4.86 11.01
N GLU A 101 -13.37 4.05 12.08
CA GLU A 101 -12.53 2.85 12.09
C GLU A 101 -13.04 1.79 11.09
N GLY A 102 -14.35 1.61 10.98
CA GLY A 102 -14.95 0.74 9.96
C GLY A 102 -14.71 1.24 8.52
N ASP A 103 -14.78 2.55 8.30
CA ASP A 103 -14.48 3.16 7.00
C ASP A 103 -12.98 3.05 6.66
N LEU A 104 -12.11 3.27 7.65
CA LEU A 104 -10.68 3.06 7.53
C LEU A 104 -10.34 1.62 7.17
N LEU A 105 -10.95 0.64 7.84
CA LEU A 105 -10.76 -0.78 7.53
C LEU A 105 -11.14 -1.10 6.09
N ARG A 106 -12.29 -0.60 5.62
CA ARG A 106 -12.71 -0.77 4.23
C ARG A 106 -11.71 -0.16 3.24
N ALA A 107 -11.19 1.03 3.54
CA ALA A 107 -10.19 1.70 2.71
C ALA A 107 -8.87 0.90 2.65
N LEU A 108 -8.37 0.44 3.80
CA LEU A 108 -7.18 -0.40 3.92
C LEU A 108 -7.33 -1.73 3.16
N GLU A 109 -8.49 -2.38 3.27
CA GLU A 109 -8.82 -3.59 2.49
C GLU A 109 -8.79 -3.32 0.98
N GLY A 110 -9.28 -2.16 0.54
CA GLY A 110 -9.22 -1.72 -0.85
C GLY A 110 -7.80 -1.62 -1.37
N VAL A 111 -6.90 -0.98 -0.59
CA VAL A 111 -5.47 -0.91 -0.90
C VAL A 111 -4.86 -2.31 -0.95
N ALA A 112 -5.05 -3.14 0.08
CA ALA A 112 -4.46 -4.47 0.15
C ALA A 112 -4.91 -5.37 -1.01
N ARG A 113 -6.21 -5.36 -1.34
CA ARG A 113 -6.76 -6.12 -2.46
C ARG A 113 -6.20 -5.64 -3.79
N GLY A 114 -6.19 -4.34 -4.03
CA GLY A 114 -5.67 -3.75 -5.27
C GLY A 114 -4.19 -4.02 -5.47
N ALA A 115 -3.40 -3.87 -4.40
CA ALA A 115 -1.98 -4.18 -4.40
C ALA A 115 -1.71 -5.67 -4.66
N MET A 116 -2.48 -6.57 -4.04
CA MET A 116 -2.33 -8.02 -4.24
C MET A 116 -2.65 -8.44 -5.68
N VAL A 117 -3.76 -7.94 -6.25
CA VAL A 117 -4.13 -8.22 -7.65
C VAL A 117 -3.00 -7.81 -8.59
N GLN A 118 -2.45 -6.62 -8.39
CA GLN A 118 -1.34 -6.12 -9.20
C GLN A 118 -0.06 -6.95 -9.02
N ALA A 119 0.34 -7.19 -7.77
CA ALA A 119 1.58 -7.90 -7.47
C ALA A 119 1.56 -9.36 -7.94
N ALA A 120 0.40 -10.03 -7.86
CA ALA A 120 0.19 -11.36 -8.40
C ALA A 120 0.18 -11.36 -9.94
N GLY A 121 -0.52 -10.41 -10.58
CA GLY A 121 -0.57 -10.27 -12.03
C GLY A 121 0.77 -9.91 -12.68
N LEU A 122 1.70 -9.33 -11.90
CA LEU A 122 3.05 -8.95 -12.32
C LEU A 122 4.15 -9.84 -11.71
N SER A 123 3.81 -11.01 -11.18
CA SER A 123 4.80 -11.96 -10.68
C SER A 123 5.84 -12.29 -11.76
N GLY A 124 7.13 -12.14 -11.42
CA GLY A 124 8.25 -12.32 -12.36
C GLY A 124 8.56 -11.12 -13.26
N ALA A 125 7.81 -10.02 -13.19
CA ALA A 125 8.20 -8.75 -13.79
C ALA A 125 9.40 -8.13 -13.05
N SER A 126 10.04 -7.11 -13.65
CA SER A 126 11.07 -6.34 -12.95
C SER A 126 10.52 -5.68 -11.69
N GLY A 127 11.36 -5.52 -10.66
CA GLY A 127 10.93 -5.00 -9.36
C GLY A 127 10.21 -3.65 -9.45
N GLU A 128 10.73 -2.71 -10.25
CA GLU A 128 10.10 -1.40 -10.49
C GLU A 128 8.71 -1.53 -11.12
N ARG A 129 8.54 -2.45 -12.07
CA ARG A 129 7.26 -2.68 -12.73
C ARG A 129 6.26 -3.32 -11.76
N GLN A 130 6.72 -4.22 -10.90
CA GLN A 130 5.91 -4.88 -9.90
C GLN A 130 5.35 -3.90 -8.85
N ILE A 131 6.09 -2.83 -8.54
CA ILE A 131 5.66 -1.81 -7.56
C ILE A 131 5.04 -0.56 -8.19
N ALA A 132 4.97 -0.46 -9.51
CA ALA A 132 4.58 0.79 -10.18
C ALA A 132 3.21 1.32 -9.74
N GLY A 133 2.22 0.45 -9.55
CA GLY A 133 0.90 0.87 -9.07
C GLY A 133 0.85 1.15 -7.57
N LEU A 134 1.61 0.41 -6.76
CA LEU A 134 1.82 0.73 -5.34
C LEU A 134 2.45 2.13 -5.18
N SER A 135 3.45 2.46 -5.99
CA SER A 135 4.06 3.79 -6.03
C SER A 135 3.05 4.86 -6.43
N ALA A 136 2.27 4.63 -7.49
CA ALA A 136 1.24 5.57 -7.91
C ALA A 136 0.12 5.74 -6.87
N ALA A 137 -0.24 4.69 -6.15
CA ALA A 137 -1.23 4.75 -5.07
C ALA A 137 -0.72 5.57 -3.88
N LEU A 138 0.56 5.40 -3.54
CA LEU A 138 1.23 6.21 -2.53
C LEU A 138 1.31 7.68 -2.95
N ASP A 139 1.69 7.97 -4.20
CA ASP A 139 1.70 9.34 -4.73
C ASP A 139 0.29 9.97 -4.69
N ALA A 140 -0.75 9.18 -4.99
CA ALA A 140 -2.15 9.63 -4.90
C ALA A 140 -2.58 9.95 -3.46
N ALA A 141 -2.15 9.17 -2.48
CA ALA A 141 -2.40 9.46 -1.06
C ALA A 141 -1.66 10.73 -0.60
N GLN A 142 -0.41 10.92 -1.02
CA GLN A 142 0.37 12.12 -0.69
C GLN A 142 -0.23 13.39 -1.30
N GLY A 143 -0.72 13.30 -2.54
CA GLY A 143 -1.31 14.42 -3.28
C GLY A 143 -2.79 14.67 -3.02
N ALA A 144 -3.48 13.82 -2.25
CA ALA A 144 -4.92 13.98 -2.04
C ALA A 144 -5.24 15.27 -1.26
N PRO A 145 -6.21 16.08 -1.72
CA PRO A 145 -6.62 17.31 -1.05
C PRO A 145 -7.51 16.99 0.17
N ALA A 146 -6.92 16.37 1.17
CA ALA A 146 -7.59 15.95 2.40
C ALA A 146 -7.08 16.76 3.61
N GLY A 147 -7.97 16.98 4.59
CA GLY A 147 -7.63 17.69 5.83
C GLY A 147 -6.73 16.86 6.75
N GLU A 148 -6.60 17.31 8.00
CA GLU A 148 -5.94 16.55 9.08
C GLU A 148 -6.92 15.66 9.84
N GLY A 149 -6.41 14.89 10.81
CA GLY A 149 -7.23 14.01 11.64
C GLY A 149 -7.63 12.70 10.94
N MET A 150 -8.53 11.94 11.57
CA MET A 150 -8.92 10.61 11.11
C MET A 150 -9.57 10.63 9.71
N ASP A 151 -10.47 11.58 9.44
CA ASP A 151 -11.10 11.73 8.12
C ASP A 151 -10.05 12.06 7.03
N GLY A 152 -9.03 12.83 7.40
CA GLY A 152 -7.88 13.13 6.55
C GLY A 152 -7.04 11.90 6.21
N VAL A 153 -6.90 10.96 7.14
CA VAL A 153 -6.22 9.67 6.93
C VAL A 153 -7.04 8.78 6.01
N ILE A 154 -8.34 8.62 6.31
CA ILE A 154 -9.27 7.79 5.53
C ILE A 154 -9.31 8.26 4.07
N ALA A 155 -9.52 9.56 3.83
CA ALA A 155 -9.62 10.12 2.48
C ALA A 155 -8.36 9.87 1.63
N ARG A 156 -7.17 9.85 2.26
CA ARG A 156 -5.90 9.56 1.58
C ARG A 156 -5.75 8.08 1.25
N ILE A 157 -6.15 7.20 2.15
CA ILE A 157 -6.13 5.75 1.92
C ILE A 157 -7.17 5.37 0.85
N ASP A 158 -8.33 6.02 0.85
CA ASP A 158 -9.33 5.88 -0.22
C ASP A 158 -8.79 6.35 -1.57
N ALA A 159 -8.04 7.46 -1.62
CA ALA A 159 -7.41 7.91 -2.85
C ALA A 159 -6.40 6.88 -3.40
N ALA A 160 -5.63 6.24 -2.52
CA ALA A 160 -4.75 5.13 -2.89
C ALA A 160 -5.54 3.91 -3.39
N ALA A 161 -6.58 3.49 -2.66
CA ALA A 161 -7.43 2.36 -3.02
C ALA A 161 -8.10 2.57 -4.39
N ALA A 162 -8.67 3.76 -4.61
CA ALA A 162 -9.29 4.13 -5.88
C ALA A 162 -8.29 4.14 -7.04
N THR A 163 -7.03 4.51 -6.78
CA THR A 163 -5.96 4.48 -7.78
C THR A 163 -5.63 3.05 -8.20
N LEU A 164 -5.51 2.13 -7.24
CA LEU A 164 -5.30 0.71 -7.51
C LEU A 164 -6.52 0.08 -8.21
N GLY A 165 -7.74 0.43 -7.81
CA GLY A 165 -8.98 -0.03 -8.46
C GLY A 165 -9.01 0.34 -9.95
N ARG A 166 -8.79 1.62 -10.27
CA ARG A 166 -8.71 2.09 -11.66
C ARG A 166 -7.65 1.37 -12.49
N GLN A 167 -6.49 1.08 -11.91
CA GLN A 167 -5.41 0.36 -12.60
C GLN A 167 -5.74 -1.11 -12.85
N ASN A 168 -6.55 -1.72 -11.99
CA ASN A 168 -6.96 -3.12 -12.08
C ASN A 168 -8.31 -3.31 -12.78
N GLY A 169 -9.03 -2.23 -13.12
CA GLY A 169 -10.28 -2.27 -13.86
C GLY A 169 -11.53 -2.52 -13.01
N PHE A 170 -11.54 -2.10 -11.74
CA PHE A 170 -12.71 -2.20 -10.86
C PHE A 170 -12.90 -0.96 -9.97
#